data_AF-A0A7C4Z4J8-F1
#
_entry.id   AF-A0A7C4Z4J8-F1
#
_cell.length_a   1.000
_cell.length_b   1.000
_cell.length_c   1.000
_cell.angle_alpha   90.00
_cell.angle_beta   90.00
_cell.angle_gamma   90.00
#
_symmetry.space_group_name_H-M   'P 1'
#
loop_
_entity.id
_entity.type
_entity.pdbx_description
1 polymer ?
#
loop_
_entity_poly.entity_id
_entity_poly.type
_entity_poly.pdbx_seq_one_letter_code
_entity_poly.pdbx_strand_id
1 'polypeptide(L)' 'MSDCVFCRILAGELPADVVYEDERFVAFRDIHPKAKV' A
#
# COMPACT_ATOMS: atom_id res chain seq x y z
N MET A 1 15.00 -3.84 8.75
CA MET A 1 14.15 -2.66 8.44
C MET A 1 14.43 -2.05 7.06
N SER A 2 15.48 -2.47 6.34
CA SER A 2 15.83 -1.96 5.00
C SER A 2 15.05 -2.57 3.83
N ASP A 3 14.36 -3.71 4.00
CA ASP A 3 13.63 -4.41 2.92
C ASP A 3 12.13 -4.58 3.20
N CYS A 4 11.50 -3.54 3.76
CA CYS A 4 10.06 -3.54 3.99
C CYS A 4 9.34 -2.97 2.76
N VAL A 5 8.69 -3.82 1.96
CA VAL A 5 7.94 -3.39 0.77
C VAL A 5 6.85 -2.36 1.09
N PHE A 6 6.12 -2.56 2.20
CA PHE A 6 5.08 -1.63 2.63
C PHE A 6 5.63 -0.29 3.07
N CYS A 7 6.82 -0.28 3.67
CA CYS A 7 7.47 0.95 4.11
C CYS A 7 7.89 1.81 2.90
N ARG A 8 8.32 1.17 1.81
CA ARG A 8 8.63 1.86 0.55
C ARG A 8 7.37 2.40 -0.15
N ILE A 9 6.23 1.72 0.00
CA ILE A 9 4.93 2.25 -0.45
C ILE A 9 4.56 3.49 0.38
N LEU A 10 4.63 3.42 1.71
CA LEU A 10 4.35 4.56 2.60
C LEU A 10 5.30 5.75 2.39
N ALA A 11 6.55 5.48 2.03
CA ALA A 11 7.53 6.51 1.68
C ALA A 11 7.33 7.09 0.26
N GLY A 12 6.39 6.57 -0.52
CA GLY A 12 6.15 6.99 -1.91
C GLY A 12 7.22 6.53 -2.91
N GLU A 13 8.12 5.62 -2.52
CA GLU A 13 9.16 5.07 -3.40
C GLU A 13 8.60 3.98 -4.34
N LEU A 14 7.52 3.31 -3.93
CA LEU A 14 6.82 2.32 -4.74
C LEU A 14 5.39 2.79 -5.01
N PRO A 15 4.88 2.65 -6.24
CA PRO A 15 3.51 3.01 -6.57
C PRO A 15 2.52 2.04 -5.90
N ALA A 16 1.40 2.57 -5.42
CA ALA A 16 0.25 1.80 -4.96
C ALA A 16 -1.05 2.55 -5.31
N ASP A 17 -2.11 1.80 -5.60
CA ASP A 17 -3.44 2.36 -5.82
C ASP A 17 -4.13 2.59 -4.48
N VAL A 18 -3.82 3.73 -3.84
CA VAL A 18 -4.35 4.13 -2.53
C VAL A 18 -5.81 4.56 -2.67
N VAL A 19 -6.68 3.91 -1.92
CA VAL A 19 -8.12 4.19 -1.90
C VAL A 19 -8.54 4.99 -0.66
N TYR A 20 -7.72 4.96 0.39
CA TYR A 20 -7.96 5.71 1.63
C TYR A 20 -6.65 5.91 2.40
N GLU A 21 -6.51 7.06 3.04
CA GLU A 21 -5.38 7.40 3.90
C GLU A 21 -5.86 8.30 5.05
N ASP A 22 -5.48 7.95 6.28
CA ASP A 22 -5.67 8.75 7.49
C ASP A 22 -4.42 8.70 8.40
N GLU A 23 -4.47 9.40 9.54
CA GLU A 23 -3.35 9.48 10.49
C GLU A 23 -2.95 8.13 11.12
N ARG A 24 -3.78 7.09 10.99
CA ARG A 24 -3.57 5.79 11.64
C ARG A 24 -3.24 4.69 10.64
N PHE A 25 -3.75 4.75 9.42
CA PHE A 25 -3.50 3.72 8.41
C PHE A 25 -3.71 4.20 6.97
N VAL A 26 -3.17 3.39 6.05
CA VAL A 26 -3.34 3.53 4.60
C VAL A 26 -3.95 2.24 4.05
N ALA A 27 -4.94 2.37 3.17
CA ALA A 27 -5.52 1.26 2.43
C ALA A 27 -5.31 1.45 0.93
N PHE A 28 -4.82 0.40 0.28
CA PHE A 28 -4.55 0.37 -1.16
C PHE A 28 -5.00 -0.96 -1.76
N ARG A 29 -5.24 -0.99 -3.08
CA ARG A 29 -5.67 -2.22 -3.75
C ARG A 29 -4.53 -3.26 -3.78
N ASP A 30 -4.90 -4.51 -3.54
CA ASP A 30 -4.00 -5.64 -3.74
C ASP A 30 -3.67 -5.77 -5.24
N ILE A 31 -2.39 -5.90 -5.57
CA ILE A 31 -1.90 -6.10 -6.93
C ILE A 31 -2.18 -7.52 -7.46
N HIS A 32 -2.45 -8.48 -6.57
CA HIS A 32 -2.79 -9.87 -6.88
C HIS A 32 -4.11 -10.28 -6.19
N PRO A 33 -5.25 -9.63 -6.51
CA PRO A 33 -6.50 -9.80 -5.80
C PRO A 33 -6.95 -11.27 -5.77
N LYS A 34 -7.37 -11.74 -4.60
CA LYS A 34 -7.87 -13.12 -4.39
C LYS A 34 -9.40 -13.22 -4.44
N ALA A 35 -10.07 -12.09 -4.55
CA ALA A 35 -11.51 -11.98 -4.67
C ALA A 35 -11.88 -10.85 -5.66
N LYS A 36 -13.16 -10.76 -6.02
CA LYS A 36 -13.65 -9.72 -6.92
C LYS A 36 -13.50 -8.33 -6.28
N VAL A 37 -13.03 -7.38 -7.08
CA VAL A 37 -12.81 -5.97 -6.75
C VAL A 37 -13.88 -5.05 -7.33
#